data_AF-A0A7Y9W1W7-F1
#
_entry.id   AF-A0A7Y9W1W7-F1
#
_cell.length_a   1.000
_cell.length_b   1.000
_cell.length_c   1.000
_cell.angle_alpha   90.00
_cell.angle_beta   90.00
_cell.angle_gamma   90.00
#
_symmetry.space_group_name_H-M   'P 1'
#
loop_
_entity.id
_entity.type
_entity.pdbx_description
1 polymer ?
#
loop_
_entity_poly.entity_id
_entity_poly.type
_entity_poly.pdbx_seq_one_letter_code
_entity_poly.pdbx_strand_id
1 'polypeptide(L)'
;MNEPISMPQWWLALTKVLCEAEPEEALRLRLSRFRGEVPFQLFHLWQADVVMPMLGEALPEHQQALLALQSLHQRAALGVIGRQGGWRAALKPVLLALYRKAYAYDAAYAKAHASALTYGLAPANTAMIAEHFGDAEAFAEYYAQLNTEAAANAFAQAHASANAEVSARAFADDDADTCAQICGASVRVYVEACSQTEEQRHAALNQLAAGLERSLATLQSRSTGERHE
;
A
#
# COMPACT_ATOMS: atom_id res chain seq x y z
N MET A 1 20.12 -8.12 -34.89
CA MET A 1 18.68 -7.97 -34.58
C MET A 1 18.62 -7.51 -33.14
N ASN A 2 18.18 -6.28 -32.88
CA ASN A 2 17.96 -5.82 -31.51
C ASN A 2 16.67 -6.50 -31.03
N GLU A 3 16.75 -7.31 -29.98
CA GLU A 3 15.56 -7.76 -29.28
C GLU A 3 14.73 -6.54 -28.85
N PRO A 4 13.39 -6.60 -28.96
CA PRO A 4 12.56 -5.54 -28.43
C PRO A 4 12.83 -5.44 -26.92
N ILE A 5 13.29 -4.26 -26.47
CA ILE A 5 13.49 -3.96 -25.06
C ILE A 5 12.14 -4.15 -24.36
N SER A 6 11.99 -5.25 -23.62
CA SER A 6 10.80 -5.55 -22.85
C SER A 6 10.82 -4.73 -21.57
N MET A 7 9.71 -4.06 -21.25
CA MET A 7 9.61 -3.28 -20.02
C MET A 7 9.63 -4.20 -18.80
N PRO A 8 10.29 -3.82 -17.69
CA PRO A 8 10.29 -4.62 -16.48
C PRO A 8 8.87 -4.88 -15.95
N GLN A 9 8.61 -6.10 -15.44
CA GLN A 9 7.28 -6.47 -14.98
C GLN A 9 6.78 -5.59 -13.83
N TRP A 10 7.68 -5.16 -12.93
CA TRP A 10 7.30 -4.26 -11.83
C TRP A 10 6.81 -2.90 -12.32
N TRP A 11 7.38 -2.40 -13.42
CA TRP A 11 6.95 -1.15 -14.03
C TRP A 11 5.55 -1.29 -14.59
N LEU A 12 5.29 -2.37 -15.33
CA LEU A 12 3.98 -2.65 -15.90
C LEU A 12 2.91 -2.82 -14.81
N ALA A 13 3.21 -3.59 -13.76
CA ALA A 13 2.31 -3.80 -12.63
C ALA A 13 2.03 -2.49 -11.87
N LEU A 14 3.05 -1.68 -11.63
CA LEU A 14 2.92 -0.40 -10.93
C LEU A 14 2.10 0.61 -11.74
N THR A 15 2.48 0.82 -13.00
CA THR A 15 1.84 1.82 -13.87
C THR A 15 0.40 1.47 -14.20
N LYS A 16 0.07 0.17 -14.30
CA LYS A 16 -1.31 -0.30 -14.42
C LYS A 16 -2.19 0.27 -13.31
N VAL A 17 -1.76 0.18 -12.04
CA VAL A 17 -2.53 0.67 -10.88
C VAL A 17 -2.55 2.19 -10.83
N LEU A 18 -1.43 2.85 -11.11
CA LEU A 18 -1.35 4.31 -11.10
C LEU A 18 -2.25 4.97 -12.16
N CYS A 19 -2.56 4.28 -13.26
CA CYS A 19 -3.41 4.77 -14.33
C CYS A 19 -4.91 4.47 -14.15
N GLU A 20 -5.35 3.93 -13.01
CA GLU A 20 -6.76 3.57 -12.80
C GLU A 20 -7.69 4.77 -12.59
N ALA A 21 -7.13 5.93 -12.20
CA ALA A 21 -7.87 7.14 -11.81
C ALA A 21 -8.22 8.11 -12.95
N GLU A 22 -7.51 8.05 -14.08
CA GLU A 22 -7.61 9.03 -15.18
C GLU A 22 -8.08 8.34 -16.47
N PRO A 23 -8.70 9.06 -17.42
CA PRO A 23 -8.85 8.56 -18.78
C PRO A 23 -7.44 8.22 -19.29
N GLU A 24 -7.27 6.93 -19.56
CA GLU A 24 -6.01 6.19 -19.69
C GLU A 24 -4.91 6.83 -20.56
N GLU A 25 -5.18 7.85 -21.36
CA GLU A 25 -4.28 8.34 -22.40
C GLU A 25 -3.11 9.17 -21.88
N ALA A 26 -3.31 10.18 -21.03
CA ALA A 26 -2.29 11.20 -20.78
C ALA A 26 -1.10 10.65 -19.97
N LEU A 27 -1.37 9.95 -18.86
CA LEU A 27 -0.33 9.33 -18.05
C LEU A 27 0.32 8.14 -18.79
N ARG A 28 -0.44 7.30 -19.50
CA ARG A 28 0.15 6.24 -20.35
C ARG A 28 0.99 6.82 -21.48
N LEU A 29 0.58 7.91 -22.12
CA LEU A 29 1.37 8.61 -23.14
C LEU A 29 2.67 9.16 -22.55
N ARG A 30 2.62 9.70 -21.33
CA ARG A 30 3.82 10.20 -20.64
C ARG A 30 4.76 9.07 -20.25
N LEU A 31 4.23 7.95 -19.75
CA LEU A 31 5.01 6.77 -19.34
C LEU A 31 5.49 5.93 -20.54
N SER A 32 4.78 5.93 -21.67
CA SER A 32 5.16 5.20 -22.90
C SER A 32 6.19 5.93 -23.76
N ARG A 33 6.41 7.22 -23.53
CA ARG A 33 7.51 7.99 -24.15
C ARG A 33 8.88 7.51 -23.69
N PHE A 34 8.95 6.76 -22.60
CA PHE A 34 10.19 6.16 -22.13
C PHE A 34 10.49 4.87 -22.90
N ARG A 35 11.60 4.89 -23.64
CA ARG A 35 12.16 3.72 -24.33
C ARG A 35 13.48 3.37 -23.67
N GLY A 36 13.57 2.20 -23.04
CA GLY A 36 14.82 1.72 -22.43
C GLY A 36 14.57 0.80 -21.23
N GLU A 37 15.64 0.20 -20.74
CA GLU A 37 15.62 -0.54 -19.47
C GLU A 37 15.36 0.44 -18.33
N VAL A 38 14.25 0.26 -17.62
CA VAL A 38 13.95 1.06 -16.43
C VAL A 38 14.64 0.39 -15.23
N PRO A 39 15.68 1.01 -14.65
CA PRO A 39 16.44 0.41 -13.55
C PRO A 39 15.57 0.26 -12.31
N PHE A 40 15.72 -0.84 -11.57
CA PHE A 40 14.94 -1.09 -10.36
C PHE A 40 15.25 -0.07 -9.25
N GLN A 41 16.42 0.57 -9.28
CA GLN A 41 16.77 1.72 -8.42
C GLN A 41 15.75 2.87 -8.51
N LEU A 42 15.06 3.04 -9.64
CA LEU A 42 13.98 4.01 -9.78
C LEU A 42 12.83 3.73 -8.80
N PHE A 43 12.47 2.46 -8.61
CA PHE A 43 11.43 2.07 -7.68
C PHE A 43 11.79 2.49 -6.25
N HIS A 44 13.04 2.25 -5.85
CA HIS A 44 13.53 2.66 -4.54
C HIS A 44 13.57 4.19 -4.37
N LEU A 45 14.02 4.92 -5.39
CA LEU A 45 14.01 6.38 -5.36
C LEU A 45 12.59 6.94 -5.20
N TRP A 46 11.64 6.40 -5.97
CA TRP A 46 10.23 6.77 -5.90
C TRP A 46 9.61 6.44 -4.53
N GLN A 47 9.88 5.25 -3.98
CA GLN A 47 9.44 4.90 -2.64
C GLN A 47 9.97 5.91 -1.60
N ALA A 48 11.26 6.22 -1.64
CA ALA A 48 11.91 7.13 -0.70
C ALA A 48 11.39 8.57 -0.78
N ASP A 49 11.26 9.13 -1.99
CA ASP A 49 11.03 10.57 -2.17
C ASP A 49 9.55 10.94 -2.32
N VAL A 50 8.70 9.96 -2.61
CA VAL A 50 7.27 10.19 -2.89
C VAL A 50 6.39 9.42 -1.93
N VAL A 51 6.58 8.10 -1.84
CA VAL A 51 5.69 7.25 -1.05
C VAL A 51 5.90 7.48 0.44
N MET A 52 7.13 7.44 0.93
CA MET A 52 7.39 7.57 2.37
C MET A 52 6.92 8.91 2.96
N PRO A 53 7.14 10.09 2.31
CA PRO A 53 6.56 11.35 2.77
C PRO A 53 5.04 11.34 2.81
N MET A 54 4.37 10.84 1.76
CA MET A 54 2.92 10.70 1.73
C MET A 54 2.39 9.83 2.87
N LEU A 55 3.07 8.71 3.16
CA LEU A 55 2.72 7.85 4.29
C LEU A 55 3.03 8.49 5.65
N GLY A 56 4.04 9.35 5.72
CA GLY A 56 4.39 10.12 6.93
C GLY A 56 3.27 11.04 7.39
N GLU A 57 2.56 11.66 6.44
CA GLU A 57 1.38 12.48 6.73
C GLU A 57 0.20 11.63 7.22
N ALA A 58 0.02 10.44 6.64
CA ALA A 58 -1.10 9.55 6.99
C ALA A 58 -0.88 8.74 8.28
N LEU A 59 0.38 8.52 8.68
CA LEU A 59 0.77 7.68 9.82
C LEU A 59 1.78 8.39 10.75
N PRO A 60 1.42 9.52 11.38
CA PRO A 60 2.34 10.27 12.23
C PRO A 60 2.88 9.45 13.42
N GLU A 61 2.06 8.57 13.99
CA GLU A 61 2.42 7.63 15.08
C GLU A 61 3.55 6.64 14.69
N HIS A 62 3.79 6.44 13.39
CA HIS A 62 4.78 5.50 12.85
C HIS A 62 5.98 6.19 12.18
N GLN A 63 6.19 7.48 12.44
CA GLN A 63 7.23 8.29 11.81
C GLN A 63 8.63 7.65 11.88
N GLN A 64 9.03 7.10 13.02
CA GLN A 64 10.36 6.48 13.16
C GLN A 64 10.55 5.28 12.23
N ALA A 65 9.53 4.43 12.09
CA ALA A 65 9.59 3.28 11.19
C ALA A 65 9.58 3.70 9.71
N LEU A 66 8.82 4.75 9.38
CA LEU A 66 8.80 5.34 8.04
C LEU A 66 10.14 5.98 7.67
N LEU A 67 10.79 6.71 8.58
CA LEU A 67 12.13 7.27 8.36
C LEU A 67 13.18 6.16 8.16
N ALA A 68 13.07 5.07 8.93
CA ALA A 68 13.94 3.92 8.74
C ALA A 68 13.73 3.28 7.35
N LEU A 69 12.48 3.08 6.93
CA LEU A 69 12.15 2.52 5.63
C LEU A 69 12.57 3.44 4.47
N GLN A 70 12.39 4.75 4.63
CA GLN A 70 12.86 5.77 3.71
C GLN A 70 14.37 5.70 3.55
N SER A 71 15.13 5.63 4.65
CA SER A 71 16.58 5.51 4.60
C SER A 71 17.04 4.23 3.89
N LEU A 72 16.36 3.10 4.11
CA LEU A 72 16.65 1.86 3.40
C LEU A 72 16.44 2.01 1.89
N HIS A 73 15.34 2.62 1.46
CA HIS A 73 15.07 2.90 0.05
C HIS A 73 16.06 3.89 -0.57
N GLN A 74 16.43 4.97 0.14
CA GLN A 74 17.44 5.92 -0.34
C GLN A 74 18.78 5.26 -0.60
N ARG A 75 19.24 4.39 0.31
CA ARG A 75 20.48 3.63 0.12
C ARG A 75 20.38 2.62 -1.03
N ALA A 76 19.25 1.91 -1.14
CA ALA A 76 19.04 0.95 -2.21
C ALA A 76 18.99 1.63 -3.60
N ALA A 77 18.43 2.85 -3.68
CA ALA A 77 18.49 3.66 -4.89
C ALA A 77 19.93 4.04 -5.31
N LEU A 78 20.89 3.99 -4.38
CA LEU A 78 22.33 4.16 -4.65
C LEU A 78 23.08 2.82 -4.80
N GLY A 79 22.36 1.68 -4.87
CA GLY A 79 22.95 0.34 -4.98
C GLY A 79 23.43 -0.26 -3.66
N VAL A 80 23.21 0.39 -2.52
CA VAL A 80 23.59 -0.12 -1.19
C VAL A 80 22.41 -0.87 -0.57
N ILE A 81 22.37 -2.18 -0.84
CA ILE A 81 21.25 -3.04 -0.44
C ILE A 81 21.36 -3.45 1.04
N GLY A 82 20.27 -3.26 1.78
CA GLY A 82 20.15 -3.65 3.18
C GLY A 82 19.84 -5.14 3.38
N ARG A 83 20.13 -5.67 4.56
CA ARG A 83 19.77 -7.06 4.91
C ARG A 83 18.25 -7.22 5.04
N GLN A 84 17.73 -8.38 4.65
CA GLN A 84 16.31 -8.74 4.76
C GLN A 84 15.70 -8.46 6.14
N GLY A 85 16.41 -8.79 7.22
CA GLY A 85 15.94 -8.53 8.59
C GLY A 85 15.71 -7.04 8.88
N GLY A 86 16.53 -6.15 8.30
CA GLY A 86 16.37 -4.71 8.44
C GLY A 86 15.14 -4.20 7.70
N TRP A 87 14.94 -4.66 6.45
CA TRP A 87 13.73 -4.36 5.68
C TRP A 87 12.47 -4.84 6.40
N ARG A 88 12.45 -6.09 6.87
CA ARG A 88 11.31 -6.67 7.57
C ARG A 88 10.96 -5.89 8.84
N ALA A 89 11.97 -5.50 9.62
CA ALA A 89 11.78 -4.74 10.87
C ALA A 89 11.18 -3.35 10.61
N ALA A 90 11.57 -2.67 9.54
CA ALA A 90 11.02 -1.38 9.16
C ALA A 90 9.61 -1.51 8.54
N LEU A 91 9.40 -2.51 7.67
CA LEU A 91 8.13 -2.73 6.96
C LEU A 91 6.98 -3.15 7.88
N LYS A 92 7.23 -4.08 8.81
CA LYS A 92 6.17 -4.70 9.63
C LYS A 92 5.27 -3.71 10.38
N PRO A 93 5.79 -2.73 11.16
CA PRO A 93 4.93 -1.77 11.86
C PRO A 93 4.17 -0.85 10.90
N VAL A 94 4.79 -0.44 9.78
CA VAL A 94 4.16 0.43 8.77
C VAL A 94 3.02 -0.31 8.07
N LEU A 95 3.28 -1.52 7.55
CA LEU A 95 2.26 -2.33 6.87
C LEU A 95 1.10 -2.69 7.80
N LEU A 96 1.37 -2.97 9.09
CA LEU A 96 0.31 -3.23 10.06
C LEU A 96 -0.63 -2.02 10.20
N ALA A 97 -0.09 -0.81 10.28
CA ALA A 97 -0.88 0.40 10.39
C ALA A 97 -1.67 0.69 9.09
N LEU A 98 -1.03 0.49 7.93
CA LEU A 98 -1.67 0.66 6.63
C LEU A 98 -2.86 -0.30 6.45
N TYR A 99 -2.66 -1.60 6.70
CA TYR A 99 -3.74 -2.57 6.56
C TYR A 99 -4.88 -2.37 7.56
N ARG A 100 -4.60 -1.82 8.76
CA ARG A 100 -5.67 -1.40 9.68
C ARG A 100 -6.50 -0.27 9.09
N LYS A 101 -5.86 0.76 8.54
CA LYS A 101 -6.56 1.91 7.92
C LYS A 101 -7.29 1.55 6.63
N ALA A 102 -6.72 0.65 5.82
CA ALA A 102 -7.32 0.19 4.57
C ALA A 102 -8.46 -0.83 4.79
N TYR A 103 -8.71 -1.27 6.02
CA TYR A 103 -9.83 -2.15 6.32
C TYR A 103 -11.15 -1.37 6.21
N ALA A 104 -12.10 -1.89 5.43
CA ALA A 104 -13.42 -1.29 5.24
C ALA A 104 -14.31 -1.47 6.49
N TYR A 105 -13.93 -0.82 7.59
CA TYR A 105 -14.52 -1.02 8.92
C TYR A 105 -16.02 -0.75 8.90
N ASP A 106 -16.48 0.38 8.38
CA ASP A 106 -17.89 0.77 8.41
C ASP A 106 -18.78 -0.22 7.65
N ALA A 107 -18.33 -0.67 6.48
CA ALA A 107 -19.07 -1.66 5.69
C ALA A 107 -19.10 -3.03 6.39
N ALA A 108 -17.99 -3.45 7.01
CA ALA A 108 -17.92 -4.69 7.77
C ALA A 108 -18.79 -4.64 9.03
N TYR A 109 -18.76 -3.51 9.75
CA TYR A 109 -19.57 -3.24 10.93
C TYR A 109 -21.05 -3.25 10.59
N ALA A 110 -21.48 -2.51 9.56
CA ALA A 110 -22.88 -2.47 9.13
C ALA A 110 -23.41 -3.87 8.79
N LYS A 111 -22.59 -4.70 8.13
CA LYS A 111 -22.94 -6.09 7.83
C LYS A 111 -23.03 -6.96 9.09
N ALA A 112 -22.08 -6.83 10.01
CA ALA A 112 -22.08 -7.58 11.27
C ALA A 112 -23.27 -7.18 12.16
N HIS A 113 -23.56 -5.88 12.24
CA HIS A 113 -24.69 -5.31 12.97
C HIS A 113 -26.02 -5.83 12.40
N ALA A 114 -26.26 -5.70 11.09
CA ALA A 114 -27.48 -6.20 10.47
C ALA A 114 -27.69 -7.71 10.69
N SER A 115 -26.62 -8.50 10.64
CA SER A 115 -26.66 -9.93 10.94
C SER A 115 -27.00 -10.21 12.40
N ALA A 116 -26.38 -9.48 13.34
CA ALA A 116 -26.61 -9.65 14.77
C ALA A 116 -28.00 -9.18 15.19
N LEU A 117 -28.51 -8.10 14.60
CA LEU A 117 -29.86 -7.61 14.82
C LEU A 117 -30.90 -8.63 14.36
N THR A 118 -30.69 -9.22 13.17
CA THR A 118 -31.56 -10.31 12.67
C THR A 118 -31.57 -11.50 13.64
N TYR A 119 -30.42 -11.86 14.19
CA TYR A 119 -30.32 -12.93 15.19
C TYR A 119 -31.02 -12.55 16.51
N GLY A 120 -30.83 -11.32 17.00
CA GLY A 120 -31.40 -10.86 18.26
C GLY A 120 -32.92 -10.70 18.24
N LEU A 121 -33.48 -10.35 17.08
CA LEU A 121 -34.92 -10.22 16.87
C LEU A 121 -35.64 -11.56 16.65
N ALA A 122 -34.91 -12.66 16.45
CA ALA A 122 -35.53 -13.97 16.27
C ALA A 122 -36.24 -14.42 17.57
N PRO A 123 -37.51 -14.89 17.51
CA PRO A 123 -38.28 -15.22 18.72
C PRO A 123 -37.61 -16.23 19.66
N ALA A 124 -36.80 -17.14 19.10
CA ALA A 124 -36.05 -18.12 19.87
C ALA A 124 -34.94 -17.50 20.74
N ASN A 125 -34.46 -16.30 20.40
CA ASN A 125 -33.31 -15.66 21.03
C ASN A 125 -33.70 -14.47 21.91
N THR A 126 -34.88 -13.87 21.71
CA THR A 126 -35.28 -12.60 22.35
C THR A 126 -35.19 -12.62 23.87
N ALA A 127 -35.60 -13.72 24.53
CA ALA A 127 -35.55 -13.82 25.99
C ALA A 127 -34.11 -13.78 26.53
N MET A 128 -33.23 -14.59 25.93
CA MET A 128 -31.81 -14.63 26.28
C MET A 128 -31.11 -13.29 26.00
N ILE A 129 -31.44 -12.65 24.87
CA ILE A 129 -30.87 -11.35 24.50
C ILE A 129 -31.32 -10.25 25.46
N ALA A 130 -32.60 -10.22 25.83
CA ALA A 130 -33.10 -9.27 26.80
C ALA A 130 -32.44 -9.45 28.18
N GLU A 131 -32.18 -10.68 28.59
CA GLU A 131 -31.51 -10.99 29.86
C GLU A 131 -30.05 -10.48 29.89
N HIS A 132 -29.28 -10.67 28.81
CA HIS A 132 -27.84 -10.39 28.82
C HIS A 132 -27.46 -9.02 28.24
N PHE A 133 -28.26 -8.48 27.33
CA PHE A 133 -27.96 -7.26 26.57
C PHE A 133 -29.06 -6.19 26.69
N GLY A 134 -30.20 -6.51 27.29
CA GLY A 134 -31.35 -5.62 27.42
C GLY A 134 -32.26 -5.64 26.20
N ASP A 135 -31.69 -5.45 25.01
CA ASP A 135 -32.42 -5.55 23.74
C ASP A 135 -31.54 -6.03 22.58
N ALA A 136 -32.17 -6.24 21.42
CA ALA A 136 -31.51 -6.73 20.22
C ALA A 136 -30.57 -5.68 19.59
N GLU A 137 -30.79 -4.39 19.83
CA GLU A 137 -29.96 -3.31 19.28
C GLU A 137 -28.63 -3.26 20.04
N ALA A 138 -28.67 -3.24 21.37
CA ALA A 138 -27.49 -3.30 22.22
C ALA A 138 -26.66 -4.57 21.98
N PHE A 139 -27.32 -5.71 21.75
CA PHE A 139 -26.64 -6.93 21.32
C PHE A 139 -25.96 -6.76 19.95
N ALA A 140 -26.66 -6.17 18.98
CA ALA A 140 -26.14 -5.98 17.64
C ALA A 140 -24.94 -5.04 17.60
N GLU A 141 -24.99 -3.93 18.35
CA GLU A 141 -23.87 -3.01 18.52
C GLU A 141 -22.65 -3.70 19.14
N TYR A 142 -22.86 -4.38 20.28
CA TYR A 142 -21.77 -5.09 20.97
C TYR A 142 -21.12 -6.13 20.06
N TYR A 143 -21.93 -6.97 19.42
CA TYR A 143 -21.42 -8.03 18.56
C TYR A 143 -20.74 -7.47 17.31
N ALA A 144 -21.32 -6.44 16.68
CA ALA A 144 -20.74 -5.81 15.51
C ALA A 144 -19.39 -5.18 15.83
N GLN A 145 -19.26 -4.48 16.95
CA GLN A 145 -17.98 -3.91 17.38
C GLN A 145 -16.94 -5.01 17.60
N LEU A 146 -17.24 -5.98 18.48
CA LEU A 146 -16.32 -7.06 18.83
C LEU A 146 -15.85 -7.82 17.58
N ASN A 147 -16.79 -8.23 16.73
CA ASN A 147 -16.48 -9.01 15.53
C ASN A 147 -15.67 -8.20 14.51
N THR A 148 -16.02 -6.92 14.32
CA THR A 148 -15.35 -6.08 13.33
C THR A 148 -13.94 -5.70 13.78
N GLU A 149 -13.74 -5.37 15.05
CA GLU A 149 -12.41 -5.11 15.61
C GLU A 149 -11.49 -6.35 15.54
N ALA A 150 -12.03 -7.53 15.86
CA ALA A 150 -11.30 -8.78 15.74
C ALA A 150 -10.92 -9.06 14.27
N ALA A 151 -11.85 -8.88 13.34
CA ALA A 151 -11.62 -9.08 11.92
C ALA A 151 -10.59 -8.09 11.35
N ALA A 152 -10.69 -6.80 11.71
CA ALA A 152 -9.73 -5.77 11.30
C ALA A 152 -8.31 -6.08 11.79
N ASN A 153 -8.19 -6.53 13.05
CA ASN A 153 -6.90 -6.92 13.61
C ASN A 153 -6.31 -8.16 12.92
N ALA A 154 -7.12 -9.20 12.72
CA ALA A 154 -6.68 -10.42 12.04
C ALA A 154 -6.26 -10.13 10.58
N PHE A 155 -7.06 -9.34 9.86
CA PHE A 155 -6.75 -8.87 8.52
C PHE A 155 -5.39 -8.16 8.49
N ALA A 156 -5.22 -7.15 9.33
CA ALA A 156 -4.00 -6.36 9.32
C ALA A 156 -2.76 -7.18 9.72
N GLN A 157 -2.85 -8.05 10.71
CA GLN A 157 -1.73 -8.89 11.13
C GLN A 157 -1.32 -9.89 10.04
N ALA A 158 -2.29 -10.58 9.43
CA ALA A 158 -2.04 -11.56 8.38
C ALA A 158 -1.39 -10.90 7.15
N HIS A 159 -2.00 -9.82 6.65
CA HIS A 159 -1.51 -9.12 5.48
C HIS A 159 -0.18 -8.42 5.73
N ALA A 160 0.02 -7.77 6.89
CA ALA A 160 1.29 -7.14 7.20
C ALA A 160 2.42 -8.15 7.35
N SER A 161 2.19 -9.30 7.98
CA SER A 161 3.22 -10.33 8.15
C SER A 161 3.62 -10.95 6.82
N ALA A 162 2.64 -11.32 5.99
CA ALA A 162 2.91 -11.91 4.67
C ALA A 162 3.64 -10.92 3.74
N ASN A 163 3.14 -9.68 3.64
CA ASN A 163 3.75 -8.70 2.74
C ASN A 163 5.08 -8.16 3.27
N ALA A 164 5.26 -8.01 4.59
CA ALA A 164 6.57 -7.62 5.13
C ALA A 164 7.65 -8.65 4.77
N GLU A 165 7.31 -9.94 4.78
CA GLU A 165 8.26 -11.00 4.40
C GLU A 165 8.63 -10.94 2.92
N VAL A 166 7.63 -10.92 2.04
CA VAL A 166 7.82 -10.93 0.59
C VAL A 166 8.53 -9.65 0.13
N SER A 167 8.09 -8.48 0.60
CA SER A 167 8.72 -7.20 0.29
C SER A 167 10.15 -7.12 0.82
N ALA A 168 10.41 -7.58 2.05
CA ALA A 168 11.75 -7.57 2.61
C ALA A 168 12.72 -8.44 1.80
N ARG A 169 12.27 -9.60 1.31
CA ARG A 169 13.08 -10.45 0.43
C ARG A 169 13.34 -9.75 -0.90
N ALA A 170 12.28 -9.26 -1.55
CA ALA A 170 12.39 -8.54 -2.82
C ALA A 170 13.41 -7.39 -2.75
N PHE A 171 13.37 -6.59 -1.69
CA PHE A 171 14.26 -5.44 -1.53
C PHE A 171 15.67 -5.80 -1.04
N ALA A 172 15.84 -6.92 -0.35
CA ALA A 172 17.16 -7.38 0.08
C ALA A 172 17.95 -8.08 -1.03
N ASP A 173 17.24 -8.69 -1.98
CA ASP A 173 17.83 -9.42 -3.09
C ASP A 173 17.84 -8.60 -4.39
N ASP A 174 17.37 -7.35 -4.36
CA ASP A 174 17.16 -6.48 -5.53
C ASP A 174 16.29 -7.16 -6.61
N ASP A 175 15.35 -8.00 -6.16
CA ASP A 175 14.52 -8.88 -6.99
C ASP A 175 13.28 -8.12 -7.50
N ALA A 176 13.47 -7.55 -8.69
CA ALA A 176 12.47 -6.81 -9.43
C ALA A 176 11.24 -7.66 -9.82
N ASP A 177 11.39 -8.97 -10.02
CA ASP A 177 10.29 -9.86 -10.41
C ASP A 177 9.39 -10.20 -9.23
N THR A 178 9.97 -10.49 -8.06
CA THR A 178 9.17 -10.60 -6.82
C THR A 178 8.51 -9.24 -6.51
N CYS A 179 9.20 -8.12 -6.72
CA CYS A 179 8.60 -6.80 -6.54
C CYS A 179 7.38 -6.57 -7.43
N ALA A 180 7.38 -7.07 -8.67
CA ALA A 180 6.25 -6.95 -9.59
C ALA A 180 4.97 -7.59 -9.07
N GLN A 181 5.09 -8.63 -8.25
CA GLN A 181 3.94 -9.35 -7.68
C GLN A 181 3.27 -8.56 -6.54
N ILE A 182 3.98 -7.62 -5.91
CA ILE A 182 3.53 -6.91 -4.71
C ILE A 182 3.28 -5.42 -4.91
N CYS A 183 3.93 -4.78 -5.89
CA CYS A 183 3.94 -3.32 -5.98
C CYS A 183 2.54 -2.73 -6.23
N GLY A 184 1.75 -3.35 -7.10
CA GLY A 184 0.38 -2.90 -7.40
C GLY A 184 -0.54 -2.99 -6.17
N ALA A 185 -0.50 -4.11 -5.45
CA ALA A 185 -1.27 -4.27 -4.21
C ALA A 185 -0.82 -3.28 -3.12
N SER A 186 0.49 -3.04 -3.01
CA SER A 186 1.05 -2.08 -2.06
C SER A 186 0.53 -0.66 -2.32
N VAL A 187 0.49 -0.21 -3.58
CA VAL A 187 -0.04 1.11 -3.94
C VAL A 187 -1.50 1.25 -3.55
N ARG A 188 -2.34 0.24 -3.82
CA ARG A 188 -3.75 0.30 -3.41
C ARG A 188 -3.89 0.46 -1.90
N VAL A 189 -3.11 -0.28 -1.14
CA VAL A 189 -3.12 -0.19 0.33
C VAL A 189 -2.65 1.18 0.81
N TYR A 190 -1.64 1.78 0.16
CA TYR A 190 -1.19 3.14 0.48
C TYR A 190 -2.29 4.15 0.22
N VAL A 191 -2.92 4.09 -0.95
CA VAL A 191 -4.00 4.98 -1.34
C VAL A 191 -5.16 4.85 -0.37
N GLU A 192 -5.66 3.64 -0.11
CA GLU A 192 -6.78 3.43 0.80
C GLU A 192 -6.48 3.84 2.24
N ALA A 193 -5.23 3.71 2.70
CA ALA A 193 -4.86 4.19 4.03
C ALA A 193 -4.79 5.72 4.15
N CYS A 194 -4.60 6.42 3.03
CA CYS A 194 -4.43 7.88 2.94
C CYS A 194 -5.72 8.63 2.52
N SER A 195 -6.77 7.92 2.13
CA SER A 195 -7.99 8.53 1.58
C SER A 195 -9.25 8.05 2.29
N GLN A 196 -10.26 8.93 2.37
CA GLN A 196 -11.61 8.61 2.86
C GLN A 196 -12.66 8.77 1.77
N THR A 197 -12.37 9.52 0.70
CA THR A 197 -13.28 9.74 -0.42
C THR A 197 -12.65 9.30 -1.74
N GLU A 198 -13.49 9.13 -2.76
CA GLU A 198 -13.04 8.76 -4.10
C GLU A 198 -12.16 9.85 -4.74
N GLU A 199 -12.48 11.12 -4.51
CA GLU A 199 -11.67 12.26 -4.98
C GLU A 199 -10.28 12.25 -4.34
N GLN A 200 -10.18 11.93 -3.05
CA GLN A 200 -8.90 11.79 -2.36
C GLN A 200 -8.09 10.60 -2.90
N ARG A 201 -8.74 9.49 -3.25
CA ARG A 201 -8.08 8.35 -3.90
C ARG A 201 -7.49 8.74 -5.24
N HIS A 202 -8.26 9.41 -6.08
CA HIS A 202 -7.80 9.88 -7.38
C HIS A 202 -6.64 10.88 -7.24
N ALA A 203 -6.73 11.82 -6.29
CA ALA A 203 -5.65 12.76 -6.00
C ALA A 203 -4.36 12.05 -5.55
N ALA A 204 -4.46 11.05 -4.67
CA ALA A 204 -3.32 10.27 -4.20
C ALA A 204 -2.66 9.47 -5.34
N LEU A 205 -3.45 8.82 -6.20
CA LEU A 205 -2.94 8.11 -7.38
C LEU A 205 -2.21 9.06 -8.34
N ASN A 206 -2.78 10.25 -8.59
CA ASN A 206 -2.16 11.29 -9.41
C ASN A 206 -0.86 11.82 -8.79
N GLN A 207 -0.81 12.02 -7.48
CA GLN A 207 0.41 12.42 -6.77
C GLN A 207 1.52 11.37 -6.89
N LEU A 208 1.18 10.09 -6.70
CA LEU A 208 2.10 8.97 -6.83
C LEU A 208 2.64 8.86 -8.25
N ALA A 209 1.78 8.98 -9.27
CA ALA A 209 2.14 8.97 -10.68
C ALA A 209 3.07 10.13 -11.05
N ALA A 210 2.70 11.36 -10.69
CA ALA A 210 3.53 12.54 -10.93
C ALA A 210 4.88 12.45 -10.21
N GLY A 211 4.91 11.84 -9.03
CA GLY A 211 6.13 11.56 -8.30
C GLY A 211 7.05 10.58 -9.02
N LEU A 212 6.50 9.49 -9.58
CA LEU A 212 7.27 8.50 -10.34
C LEU A 212 7.97 9.14 -11.55
N GLU A 213 7.27 10.01 -12.26
CA GLU A 213 7.82 10.76 -13.39
C GLU A 213 8.96 11.70 -12.99
N ARG A 214 8.83 12.38 -11.83
CA ARG A 214 9.91 13.23 -11.30
C ARG A 214 11.12 12.41 -10.88
N SER A 215 10.93 11.27 -10.23
CA SER A 215 12.03 10.36 -9.87
C SER A 215 12.76 9.85 -11.12
N LEU A 216 12.02 9.56 -12.19
CA LEU A 216 12.60 9.15 -13.47
C LEU A 216 13.43 10.26 -14.13
N ALA A 217 12.90 11.48 -14.20
CA ALA A 217 13.64 12.63 -14.71
C ALA A 217 14.94 12.89 -13.92
N THR A 218 14.91 12.68 -12.59
CA THR A 218 16.08 12.81 -11.71
C THR A 218 17.14 11.74 -11.98
N LEU A 219 16.73 10.51 -12.28
CA LEU A 219 17.66 9.43 -12.58
C LEU A 219 18.32 9.60 -13.96
N GLN A 220 17.57 10.10 -14.94
CA GLN A 220 18.08 10.41 -16.28
C GLN A 220 19.05 11.59 -16.32
N SER A 221 18.87 12.61 -15.47
CA SER A 221 19.82 13.72 -15.38
C SER A 221 21.16 13.29 -14.77
N ARG A 222 21.14 12.35 -13.81
CA ARG A 222 22.37 11.78 -13.23
C ARG A 222 23.17 10.96 -14.24
N SER A 223 22.50 10.17 -15.08
CA SER A 223 23.19 9.34 -16.09
C SER A 223 23.78 10.14 -17.26
N THR A 224 23.26 11.34 -17.53
CA THR A 224 23.78 12.24 -18.57
C THR A 224 24.82 13.23 -18.07
N GLY A 225 24.92 13.44 -16.75
CA GLY A 225 25.78 14.45 -16.11
C GLY A 225 27.24 14.06 -15.84
N GLU A 226 27.66 12.79 -15.98
CA GLU A 226 29.03 12.32 -15.68
C GLU A 226 29.92 12.13 -16.94
N ARG A 227 29.77 12.97 -17.97
CA ARG A 227 30.68 12.97 -19.15
C ARG A 227 31.47 14.27 -19.35
N HIS A 228 31.79 14.95 -18.25
CA HIS A 228 32.79 16.02 -18.29
C HIS A 228 33.79 15.82 -17.16
N GLU A 229 34.82 15.02 -17.45
CA GLU A 229 36.22 15.26 -17.08
C GLU A 229 37.13 14.43 -18.01
#